data_AF-A0A517QZH1-F1
#
_entry.id   AF-A0A517QZH1-F1
#
_cell.length_a   1.000
_cell.length_b   1.000
_cell.length_c   1.000
_cell.angle_alpha   90.00
_cell.angle_beta   90.00
_cell.angle_gamma   90.00
#
_symmetry.space_group_name_H-M   'P 1'
#
loop_
_entity.id
_entity.type
_entity.pdbx_description
1 polymer ?
#
loop_
_entity_poly.entity_id
_entity_poly.type
_entity_poly.pdbx_seq_one_letter_code
_entity_poly.pdbx_strand_id
1 'polypeptide(L)'
;MRGSTTLSTGLFSILIVALFGATASAQQAPAQPAKPDPALDKLLQEWHLETKKIEKLNGTHRRWVYDFTFGIEKRAKGKFYFEAPDRGRMDIEGLSDAELAKYPPATNKKVGKPFELRSDANERWICDGARVVEINDKVEEYKLHTIPEQSRGQNIMDGPLPFLFGMPPDKAKQRYKIHIAGRVGKRVKLFILPNWKQDASNWRWAEVILDTTNYLPEAVKLLDPGGAKETTYRFDNMVINRSSLLQWLGGGDPFRPNLRGYKKVQTEQTAAAPPAAPLRKQESKATVPSVVGLHFSKAKEVLQAKGYSPQFHAGGAATAKQQIHHVARQIPEPGSEHKAGEVVHLQYWVDPSEAK
;
A
#
# COMPACT_ATOMS: atom_id res chain seq x y z
N MET A 1 25.32 86.68 4.49
CA MET A 1 26.76 86.90 4.23
C MET A 1 27.56 86.22 5.33
N ARG A 2 28.79 85.75 5.05
CA ARG A 2 29.47 84.56 5.64
C ARG A 2 28.92 83.25 5.02
N GLY A 3 29.74 82.30 4.56
CA GLY A 3 31.20 82.28 4.37
C GLY A 3 31.59 81.12 3.44
N SER A 4 32.79 81.16 2.84
CA SER A 4 33.25 80.19 1.83
C SER A 4 34.39 79.30 2.35
N THR A 5 34.24 77.98 2.20
CA THR A 5 35.21 76.85 2.32
C THR A 5 34.44 75.55 1.97
N THR A 6 34.97 74.47 1.40
CA THR A 6 36.20 74.20 0.61
C THR A 6 35.96 72.92 -0.23
N LEU A 7 36.86 72.62 -1.18
CA LEU A 7 36.87 71.44 -2.07
C LEU A 7 36.64 70.06 -1.40
N SER A 8 36.07 69.12 -2.16
CA SER A 8 36.78 67.86 -2.45
C SER A 8 36.23 67.17 -3.72
N THR A 9 37.14 66.69 -4.57
CA THR A 9 36.84 65.93 -5.80
C THR A 9 36.87 64.43 -5.49
N GLY A 10 35.80 63.68 -5.79
CA GLY A 10 35.66 62.27 -5.35
C GLY A 10 34.96 61.37 -6.37
N LEU A 11 35.78 60.61 -7.09
CA LEU A 11 35.52 59.52 -8.04
C LEU A 11 34.16 58.77 -8.00
N PHE A 12 33.72 58.41 -9.21
CA PHE A 12 32.73 57.37 -9.50
C PHE A 12 33.04 56.04 -8.79
N SER A 13 32.00 55.37 -8.28
CA SER A 13 31.92 53.90 -8.18
C SER A 13 30.45 53.47 -8.20
N ILE A 14 29.98 53.02 -9.35
CA ILE A 14 28.64 52.43 -9.50
C ILE A 14 28.68 51.01 -8.92
N LEU A 15 28.18 50.86 -7.69
CA LEU A 15 28.02 49.54 -7.08
C LEU A 15 26.73 48.89 -7.63
N ILE A 16 26.88 47.93 -8.54
CA ILE A 16 25.78 47.08 -8.99
C ILE A 16 25.37 46.17 -7.82
N VAL A 17 24.28 46.50 -7.15
CA VAL A 17 23.69 45.65 -6.11
C VAL A 17 22.97 44.48 -6.79
N ALA A 18 23.66 43.34 -6.88
CA ALA A 18 23.06 42.10 -7.33
C ALA A 18 22.06 41.60 -6.27
N LEU A 19 20.76 41.79 -6.54
CA LEU A 19 19.67 41.23 -5.74
C LEU A 19 19.60 39.70 -5.91
N PHE A 20 20.45 38.99 -5.19
CA PHE A 20 20.29 37.55 -4.99
C PHE A 20 19.10 37.30 -4.05
N GLY A 21 17.94 37.05 -4.64
CA GLY A 21 16.75 36.60 -3.90
C GLY A 21 17.01 35.25 -3.26
N ALA A 22 17.33 35.24 -1.97
CA ALA A 22 17.41 34.03 -1.18
C ALA A 22 16.02 33.38 -1.09
N THR A 23 15.79 32.34 -1.88
CA THR A 23 14.62 31.48 -1.72
C THR A 23 14.78 30.71 -0.42
N ALA A 24 14.14 31.22 0.63
CA ALA A 24 14.05 30.54 1.91
C ALA A 24 13.39 29.17 1.71
N SER A 25 14.20 28.12 1.74
CA SER A 25 13.72 26.75 1.85
C SER A 25 12.89 26.67 3.13
N ALA A 26 11.57 26.50 2.97
CA ALA A 26 10.66 26.32 4.08
C ALA A 26 10.98 24.99 4.79
N GLN A 27 11.93 25.05 5.72
CA GLN A 27 12.35 23.93 6.53
C GLN A 27 11.13 23.47 7.33
N GLN A 28 10.57 22.32 6.95
CA GLN A 28 9.40 21.75 7.62
C GLN A 28 9.74 21.59 9.09
N ALA A 29 9.08 22.39 9.93
CA ALA A 29 9.26 22.31 11.37
C ALA A 29 8.96 20.87 11.84
N PRO A 30 9.74 20.31 12.78
CA PRO A 30 9.45 18.99 13.31
C PRO A 30 8.01 18.98 13.84
N ALA A 31 7.23 18.00 13.40
CA ALA A 31 5.81 17.91 13.74
C ALA A 31 5.65 17.90 15.26
N GLN A 32 4.96 18.91 15.80
CA GLN A 32 4.67 18.99 17.23
C GLN A 32 3.98 17.69 17.69
N PRO A 33 4.30 17.19 18.91
CA PRO A 33 3.62 16.01 19.45
C PRO A 33 2.12 16.28 19.50
N ALA A 34 1.33 15.37 18.93
CA ALA A 34 -0.12 15.49 18.91
C ALA A 34 -0.64 15.60 20.34
N LYS A 35 -1.46 16.62 20.61
CA LYS A 35 -2.09 16.83 21.91
C LYS A 35 -2.92 15.58 22.26
N PRO A 36 -2.86 15.05 23.50
CA PRO A 36 -3.65 13.89 23.88
C PRO A 36 -5.15 14.12 23.59
N ASP A 37 -5.79 13.10 23.01
CA ASP A 37 -7.23 13.06 22.76
C ASP A 37 -7.85 11.97 23.66
N PRO A 38 -8.41 12.34 24.83
CA PRO A 38 -9.01 11.37 25.75
C PRO A 38 -10.18 10.57 25.15
N ALA A 39 -10.86 11.13 24.15
CA ALA A 39 -11.97 10.44 23.48
C ALA A 39 -11.47 9.39 22.47
N LEU A 40 -10.29 9.60 21.89
CA LEU A 40 -9.58 8.58 21.12
C LEU A 40 -8.99 7.51 22.03
N ASP A 41 -8.31 7.89 23.11
CA ASP A 41 -7.73 6.94 24.06
C ASP A 41 -8.78 5.99 24.63
N LYS A 42 -9.92 6.53 25.08
CA LYS A 42 -11.06 5.73 25.54
C LYS A 42 -11.58 4.78 24.46
N LEU A 43 -11.80 5.29 23.23
CA LEU A 43 -12.28 4.48 22.11
C LEU A 43 -11.33 3.33 21.77
N LEU A 44 -10.02 3.56 21.77
CA LEU A 44 -9.02 2.52 21.53
C LEU A 44 -9.01 1.47 22.65
N GLN A 45 -9.16 1.88 23.91
CA GLN A 45 -9.27 0.97 25.04
C GLN A 45 -10.52 0.09 24.92
N GLU A 46 -11.69 0.68 24.69
CA GLU A 46 -12.97 -0.04 24.51
C GLU A 46 -12.89 -0.99 23.31
N TRP A 47 -12.35 -0.54 22.17
CA TRP A 47 -12.17 -1.37 20.98
C TRP A 47 -11.28 -2.59 21.26
N HIS A 48 -10.14 -2.39 21.93
CA HIS A 48 -9.24 -3.48 22.30
C HIS A 48 -9.91 -4.45 23.28
N LEU A 49 -10.58 -3.96 24.31
CA LEU A 49 -11.22 -4.77 25.36
C LEU A 49 -12.40 -5.59 24.84
N GLU A 50 -13.26 -5.02 23.98
CA GLU A 50 -14.41 -5.75 23.43
C GLU A 50 -13.98 -6.77 22.37
N THR A 51 -13.08 -6.41 21.46
CA THR A 51 -12.61 -7.37 20.43
C THR A 51 -11.77 -8.51 21.01
N LYS A 52 -11.11 -8.32 22.17
CA LYS A 52 -10.42 -9.40 22.89
C LYS A 52 -11.36 -10.50 23.41
N LYS A 53 -12.66 -10.24 23.54
CA LYS A 53 -13.69 -11.24 23.93
C LYS A 53 -14.14 -12.12 22.75
N ILE A 54 -13.67 -11.83 21.54
CA ILE A 54 -14.06 -12.53 20.32
C ILE A 54 -13.13 -13.72 20.13
N GLU A 55 -13.64 -14.91 20.41
CA GLU A 55 -12.96 -16.18 20.12
C GLU A 55 -13.23 -16.65 18.70
N LYS A 56 -14.43 -16.35 18.17
CA LYS A 56 -14.83 -16.68 16.79
C LYS A 56 -15.58 -15.51 16.17
N LEU A 57 -15.24 -15.18 14.93
CA LEU A 57 -16.01 -14.24 14.11
C LEU A 57 -16.17 -14.81 12.71
N ASN A 58 -17.35 -14.72 12.14
CA ASN A 58 -17.55 -14.96 10.72
C ASN A 58 -18.57 -13.97 10.15
N GLY A 59 -18.54 -13.79 8.83
CA GLY A 59 -19.48 -12.93 8.14
C GLY A 59 -19.25 -12.88 6.64
N THR A 60 -19.90 -11.92 5.99
CA THR A 60 -19.75 -11.64 4.56
C THR A 60 -19.04 -10.32 4.36
N HIS A 61 -18.33 -10.18 3.24
CA HIS A 61 -17.75 -8.90 2.84
C HIS A 61 -18.00 -8.58 1.37
N ARG A 62 -17.79 -7.32 1.01
CA ARG A 62 -17.68 -6.83 -0.37
C ARG A 62 -16.39 -6.03 -0.51
N ARG A 63 -15.69 -6.23 -1.62
CA ARG A 63 -14.47 -5.50 -2.00
C ARG A 63 -14.75 -4.65 -3.24
N TRP A 64 -14.31 -3.39 -3.19
CA TRP A 64 -14.20 -2.50 -4.33
C TRP A 64 -12.74 -2.08 -4.49
N VAL A 65 -12.21 -2.12 -5.71
CA VAL A 65 -10.87 -1.62 -6.03
C VAL A 65 -10.99 -0.57 -7.13
N TYR A 66 -10.67 0.68 -6.81
CA TYR A 66 -10.63 1.79 -7.75
C TYR A 66 -9.20 2.02 -8.20
N ASP A 67 -8.88 1.72 -9.45
CA ASP A 67 -7.62 2.05 -10.09
C ASP A 67 -7.78 3.39 -10.82
N PHE A 68 -7.20 4.44 -10.26
CA PHE A 68 -7.29 5.80 -10.79
C PHE A 68 -6.40 6.02 -12.02
N THR A 69 -5.41 5.15 -12.26
CA THR A 69 -4.49 5.24 -13.42
C THR A 69 -5.19 4.73 -14.68
N PHE A 70 -5.81 3.56 -14.59
CA PHE A 70 -6.52 2.94 -15.71
C PHE A 70 -8.00 3.33 -15.78
N GLY A 71 -8.53 3.99 -14.75
CA GLY A 71 -9.95 4.33 -14.66
C GLY A 71 -10.84 3.09 -14.51
N ILE A 72 -10.35 2.04 -13.85
CA ILE A 72 -11.07 0.78 -13.64
C ILE A 72 -11.63 0.70 -12.21
N GLU A 73 -12.86 0.23 -12.07
CA GLU A 73 -13.45 -0.21 -10.82
C GLU A 73 -13.62 -1.73 -10.86
N LYS A 74 -13.01 -2.46 -9.92
CA LYS A 74 -13.27 -3.89 -9.74
C LYS A 74 -14.19 -4.14 -8.56
N ARG A 75 -15.06 -5.15 -8.65
CA ARG A 75 -15.94 -5.58 -7.55
C ARG A 75 -15.88 -7.07 -7.27
N ALA A 76 -15.87 -7.38 -5.98
CA ALA A 76 -15.97 -8.74 -5.44
C ALA A 76 -16.90 -8.79 -4.22
N LYS A 77 -17.34 -10.01 -3.93
CA LYS A 77 -18.03 -10.41 -2.69
C LYS A 77 -17.19 -11.50 -2.00
N GLY A 78 -17.57 -11.88 -0.79
CA GLY A 78 -16.93 -13.04 -0.17
C GLY A 78 -17.37 -13.30 1.25
N LYS A 79 -16.64 -14.22 1.88
CA LYS A 79 -16.83 -14.63 3.28
C LYS A 79 -15.53 -14.45 4.03
N PHE A 80 -15.64 -14.17 5.31
CA PHE A 80 -14.48 -14.15 6.19
C PHE A 80 -14.76 -14.92 7.48
N TYR A 81 -13.68 -15.45 8.05
CA TYR A 81 -13.66 -16.27 9.25
C TYR A 81 -12.44 -15.87 10.08
N PHE A 82 -12.60 -15.90 11.39
CA PHE A 82 -11.55 -15.73 12.37
C PHE A 82 -11.82 -16.66 13.54
N GLU A 83 -10.78 -17.33 14.00
CA GLU A 83 -10.77 -18.03 15.28
C GLU A 83 -9.50 -17.63 16.04
N ALA A 84 -9.66 -17.18 17.27
CA ALA A 84 -8.57 -16.81 18.14
C ALA A 84 -7.61 -17.99 18.38
N PRO A 85 -6.30 -17.75 18.61
CA PRO A 85 -5.68 -16.41 18.67
C PRO A 85 -5.26 -15.85 17.30
N ASP A 86 -5.09 -16.70 16.28
CA ASP A 86 -4.34 -16.36 15.06
C ASP A 86 -4.81 -17.07 13.78
N ARG A 87 -5.97 -17.74 13.80
CA ARG A 87 -6.54 -18.34 12.59
C ARG A 87 -7.50 -17.39 11.89
N GLY A 88 -7.35 -17.26 10.59
CA GLY A 88 -8.17 -16.37 9.78
C GLY A 88 -8.33 -16.85 8.36
N ARG A 89 -9.43 -16.48 7.73
CA ARG A 89 -9.68 -16.75 6.32
C ARG A 89 -10.49 -15.61 5.72
N MET A 90 -10.12 -15.19 4.52
CA MET A 90 -10.93 -14.32 3.67
C MET A 90 -10.96 -14.92 2.27
N ASP A 91 -12.15 -15.32 1.84
CA ASP A 91 -12.42 -15.71 0.46
C ASP A 91 -12.91 -14.48 -0.30
N ILE A 92 -12.44 -14.29 -1.52
CA ILE A 92 -12.79 -13.18 -2.41
C ILE A 92 -13.20 -13.78 -3.75
N GLU A 93 -14.41 -13.45 -4.19
CA GLU A 93 -15.03 -13.94 -5.42
C GLU A 93 -15.41 -12.71 -6.26
N GLY A 94 -14.84 -12.60 -7.46
CA GLY A 94 -15.22 -11.58 -8.43
C GLY A 94 -16.71 -11.68 -8.77
N LEU A 95 -17.40 -10.54 -8.88
CA LEU A 95 -18.81 -10.55 -9.26
C LEU A 95 -18.97 -11.04 -10.71
N SER A 96 -19.97 -11.89 -10.96
CA SER A 96 -20.34 -12.28 -12.33
C SER A 96 -20.87 -11.09 -13.13
N ASP A 97 -20.83 -11.14 -14.47
CA ASP A 97 -21.34 -10.05 -15.32
C ASP A 97 -22.81 -9.70 -15.03
N ALA A 98 -23.63 -10.72 -14.75
CA ALA A 98 -25.03 -10.57 -14.34
C ALA A 98 -25.20 -9.92 -12.94
N GLU A 99 -24.18 -9.97 -12.08
CA GLU A 99 -24.15 -9.24 -10.80
C GLU A 99 -23.60 -7.82 -10.97
N LEU A 100 -22.60 -7.62 -11.83
CA LEU A 100 -22.06 -6.30 -12.16
C LEU A 100 -23.12 -5.41 -12.81
N ALA A 101 -23.91 -5.96 -13.75
CA ALA A 101 -25.00 -5.27 -14.44
C ALA A 101 -26.10 -4.71 -13.50
N LYS A 102 -26.18 -5.18 -12.25
CA LYS A 102 -27.14 -4.67 -11.24
C LYS A 102 -26.73 -3.32 -10.65
N TYR A 103 -25.54 -2.82 -10.96
CA TYR A 103 -25.01 -1.62 -10.34
C TYR A 103 -24.32 -0.69 -11.34
N PRO A 104 -24.52 0.63 -11.25
CA PRO A 104 -23.72 1.58 -12.01
C PRO A 104 -22.26 1.58 -11.50
N PRO A 105 -21.27 1.85 -12.39
CA PRO A 105 -19.94 2.26 -11.98
C PRO A 105 -19.98 3.54 -11.15
N ALA A 106 -19.02 3.70 -10.23
CA ALA A 106 -18.80 4.96 -9.56
C ALA A 106 -18.23 6.02 -10.52
N THR A 107 -18.37 7.31 -10.18
CA THR A 107 -17.70 8.40 -10.91
C THR A 107 -16.27 8.60 -10.40
N ASN A 108 -15.28 8.52 -11.28
CA ASN A 108 -13.91 8.91 -10.99
C ASN A 108 -13.83 10.44 -10.86
N LYS A 109 -13.90 10.93 -9.62
CA LYS A 109 -13.85 12.36 -9.28
C LYS A 109 -12.60 13.09 -9.77
N LYS A 110 -11.50 12.39 -10.09
CA LYS A 110 -10.28 13.01 -10.64
C LYS A 110 -10.44 13.45 -12.10
N VAL A 111 -11.32 12.81 -12.87
CA VAL A 111 -11.51 13.05 -14.32
C VAL A 111 -12.96 13.33 -14.73
N GLY A 112 -13.91 13.29 -13.80
CA GLY A 112 -15.33 13.57 -14.03
C GLY A 112 -16.11 12.49 -14.79
N LYS A 113 -15.46 11.37 -15.14
CA LYS A 113 -16.06 10.25 -15.91
C LYS A 113 -16.33 9.03 -15.02
N PRO A 114 -17.30 8.16 -15.38
CA PRO A 114 -17.44 6.86 -14.72
C PRO A 114 -16.17 6.01 -14.83
N PHE A 115 -15.93 5.16 -13.83
CA PHE A 115 -14.96 4.07 -13.96
C PHE A 115 -15.48 3.00 -14.94
N GLU A 116 -14.56 2.28 -15.60
CA GLU A 116 -14.88 1.03 -16.28
C GLU A 116 -15.10 -0.07 -15.24
N LEU A 117 -16.32 -0.58 -15.11
CA LEU A 117 -16.66 -1.62 -14.14
C LEU A 117 -16.22 -3.00 -14.63
N ARG A 118 -15.46 -3.72 -13.81
CA ARG A 118 -14.97 -5.08 -14.09
C ARG A 118 -15.17 -6.02 -12.90
N SER A 119 -15.15 -7.32 -13.18
CA SER A 119 -15.01 -8.34 -12.13
C SER A 119 -13.62 -8.28 -11.51
N ASP A 120 -13.53 -8.62 -10.22
CA ASP A 120 -12.24 -8.77 -9.54
C ASP A 120 -11.65 -10.19 -9.70
N ALA A 121 -10.42 -10.40 -9.26
CA ALA A 121 -9.83 -11.73 -9.23
C ALA A 121 -10.38 -12.56 -8.06
N ASN A 122 -10.49 -13.88 -8.26
CA ASN A 122 -10.77 -14.82 -7.18
C ASN A 122 -9.47 -15.05 -6.38
N GLU A 123 -9.53 -14.78 -5.08
CA GLU A 123 -8.41 -14.88 -4.15
C GLU A 123 -8.86 -15.53 -2.85
N ARG A 124 -8.01 -16.38 -2.25
CA ARG A 124 -8.24 -16.89 -0.89
C ARG A 124 -7.03 -16.64 -0.03
N TRP A 125 -7.24 -15.96 1.09
CA TRP A 125 -6.22 -15.60 2.07
C TRP A 125 -6.50 -16.41 3.33
N ILE A 126 -5.59 -17.31 3.72
CA ILE A 126 -5.83 -18.25 4.83
C ILE A 126 -4.63 -18.26 5.78
N CYS A 127 -4.86 -17.93 7.03
CA CYS A 127 -3.90 -18.03 8.13
C CYS A 127 -4.27 -19.21 9.03
N ASP A 128 -3.36 -20.16 9.21
CA ASP A 128 -3.54 -21.34 10.08
C ASP A 128 -2.92 -21.16 11.48
N GLY A 129 -2.44 -19.94 11.79
CA GLY A 129 -1.73 -19.57 13.02
C GLY A 129 -0.21 -19.78 12.95
N ALA A 130 0.26 -20.68 12.09
CA ALA A 130 1.69 -20.89 11.82
C ALA A 130 2.14 -20.31 10.47
N ARG A 131 1.22 -20.15 9.51
CA ARG A 131 1.47 -19.79 8.11
C ARG A 131 0.30 -19.00 7.52
N VAL A 132 0.60 -18.12 6.57
CA VAL A 132 -0.37 -17.48 5.67
C VAL A 132 -0.22 -18.06 4.27
N VAL A 133 -1.34 -18.48 3.69
CA VAL A 133 -1.48 -18.97 2.32
C VAL A 133 -2.26 -17.93 1.51
N GLU A 134 -1.67 -17.42 0.44
CA GLU A 134 -2.38 -16.64 -0.59
C GLU A 134 -2.63 -17.56 -1.77
N ILE A 135 -3.89 -17.79 -2.15
CA ILE A 135 -4.26 -18.65 -3.27
C ILE A 135 -4.91 -17.81 -4.36
N ASN A 136 -4.43 -17.96 -5.60
CA ASN A 136 -5.04 -17.39 -6.78
C ASN A 136 -5.68 -18.51 -7.60
N ASP A 137 -6.99 -18.65 -7.45
CA ASP A 137 -7.77 -19.74 -8.07
C ASP A 137 -7.86 -19.62 -9.60
N LYS A 138 -7.53 -18.44 -10.18
CA LYS A 138 -7.58 -18.23 -11.64
C LYS A 138 -6.38 -18.84 -12.38
N VAL A 139 -5.22 -18.92 -11.73
CA VAL A 139 -3.97 -19.43 -12.34
C VAL A 139 -3.42 -20.67 -11.62
N GLU A 140 -4.20 -21.23 -10.69
CA GLU A 140 -3.83 -22.40 -9.89
C GLU A 140 -2.49 -22.23 -9.15
N GLU A 141 -2.20 -21.02 -8.67
CA GLU A 141 -0.97 -20.71 -7.93
C GLU A 141 -1.26 -20.35 -6.47
N TYR A 142 -0.30 -20.66 -5.59
CA TYR A 142 -0.33 -20.19 -4.21
C TYR A 142 1.04 -19.71 -3.72
N LYS A 143 1.03 -18.71 -2.83
CA LYS A 143 2.19 -18.30 -2.03
C LYS A 143 2.04 -18.81 -0.61
N LEU A 144 3.16 -19.02 0.07
CA LEU A 144 3.20 -19.50 1.45
C LEU A 144 4.20 -18.70 2.27
N HIS A 145 3.70 -18.01 3.29
CA HIS A 145 4.46 -17.21 4.22
C HIS A 145 4.44 -17.90 5.58
N THR A 146 5.60 -18.18 6.17
CA THR A 146 5.67 -18.80 7.52
C THR A 146 5.74 -17.71 8.58
N ILE A 147 4.90 -17.81 9.60
CA ILE A 147 4.91 -16.93 10.77
C ILE A 147 6.00 -17.43 11.73
N PRO A 148 7.01 -16.59 12.08
CA PRO A 148 8.02 -16.92 13.07
C PRO A 148 7.38 -17.33 14.40
N GLU A 149 7.98 -18.28 15.11
CA GLU A 149 7.37 -18.86 16.33
C GLU A 149 7.12 -17.80 17.40
N GLN A 150 8.00 -16.79 17.48
CA GLN A 150 7.89 -15.65 18.39
C GLN A 150 6.72 -14.70 18.05
N SER A 151 6.13 -14.82 16.86
CA SER A 151 5.05 -13.97 16.35
C SER A 151 3.69 -14.66 16.25
N ARG A 152 3.63 -15.99 16.41
CA ARG A 152 2.38 -16.76 16.47
C ARG A 152 1.55 -16.35 17.68
N GLY A 153 0.23 -16.43 17.56
CA GLY A 153 -0.72 -15.96 18.58
C GLY A 153 -0.72 -14.45 18.86
N GLN A 154 0.17 -13.64 18.27
CA GLN A 154 0.31 -12.21 18.58
C GLN A 154 -0.14 -11.25 17.46
N ASN A 155 -0.03 -11.63 16.18
CA ASN A 155 -0.36 -10.74 15.07
C ASN A 155 -0.99 -11.47 13.87
N ILE A 156 -2.30 -11.71 13.92
CA ILE A 156 -3.10 -11.80 12.67
C ILE A 156 -3.28 -10.41 12.02
N MET A 157 -2.90 -9.35 12.75
CA MET A 157 -2.98 -7.93 12.37
C MET A 157 -2.08 -7.53 11.18
N ASP A 158 -1.21 -8.41 10.69
CA ASP A 158 -0.34 -8.12 9.53
C ASP A 158 -0.86 -8.73 8.21
N GLY A 159 -2.07 -9.33 8.22
CA GLY A 159 -2.77 -9.75 7.02
C GLY A 159 -3.37 -8.58 6.20
N PRO A 160 -4.04 -8.84 5.06
CA PRO A 160 -4.54 -7.81 4.14
C PRO A 160 -5.63 -6.89 4.73
N LEU A 161 -6.15 -7.22 5.92
CA LEU A 161 -7.09 -6.43 6.70
C LEU A 161 -6.68 -6.40 8.18
N PRO A 162 -5.70 -5.54 8.55
CA PRO A 162 -5.21 -5.40 9.94
C PRO A 162 -6.27 -5.07 10.98
N PHE A 163 -7.38 -4.48 10.54
CA PHE A 163 -8.25 -3.66 11.38
C PHE A 163 -9.47 -4.39 11.96
N LEU A 164 -9.65 -5.69 11.71
CA LEU A 164 -10.82 -6.44 12.21
C LEU A 164 -10.83 -6.60 13.74
N PHE A 165 -9.67 -6.58 14.39
CA PHE A 165 -9.52 -6.79 15.83
C PHE A 165 -8.63 -5.69 16.44
N GLY A 166 -9.03 -5.16 17.58
CA GLY A 166 -8.43 -3.97 18.19
C GLY A 166 -7.01 -4.22 18.69
N MET A 167 -6.05 -3.50 18.11
CA MET A 167 -4.66 -3.47 18.58
C MET A 167 -4.57 -2.86 20.00
N PRO A 168 -3.70 -3.35 20.89
CA PRO A 168 -3.46 -2.73 22.19
C PRO A 168 -3.21 -1.21 22.05
N PRO A 169 -3.88 -0.34 22.83
CA PRO A 169 -3.92 1.11 22.55
C PRO A 169 -2.56 1.78 22.40
N ASP A 170 -1.59 1.41 23.22
CA ASP A 170 -0.24 2.01 23.15
C ASP A 170 0.53 1.55 21.92
N LYS A 171 0.41 0.27 21.53
CA LYS A 171 0.95 -0.25 20.27
C LYS A 171 0.28 0.42 19.07
N ALA A 172 -1.04 0.65 19.13
CA ALA A 172 -1.78 1.35 18.09
C ALA A 172 -1.29 2.80 17.91
N LYS A 173 -1.10 3.55 19.00
CA LYS A 173 -0.57 4.94 18.98
C LYS A 173 0.89 5.02 18.56
N GLN A 174 1.71 3.99 18.84
CA GLN A 174 3.08 3.90 18.35
C GLN A 174 3.13 3.62 16.84
N ARG A 175 2.37 2.63 16.37
CA ARG A 175 2.36 2.18 14.96
C ARG A 175 1.64 3.17 14.03
N TYR A 176 0.64 3.90 14.54
CA TYR A 176 -0.24 4.77 13.75
C TYR A 176 -0.48 6.16 14.37
N LYS A 177 -0.62 7.17 13.51
CA LYS A 177 -1.33 8.41 13.86
C LYS A 177 -2.80 8.20 13.53
N ILE A 178 -3.64 8.18 14.55
CA ILE A 178 -5.09 7.96 14.43
C ILE A 178 -5.80 9.26 14.83
N HIS A 179 -6.86 9.63 14.12
CA HIS A 179 -7.80 10.65 14.56
C HIS A 179 -9.24 10.27 14.24
N ILE A 180 -10.17 10.77 15.06
CA ILE A 180 -11.61 10.62 14.83
C ILE A 180 -12.03 11.64 13.77
N ALA A 181 -12.34 11.17 12.57
CA ALA A 181 -12.78 11.99 11.45
C ALA A 181 -14.29 12.32 11.49
N GLY A 182 -15.07 11.66 12.36
CA GLY A 182 -16.48 11.98 12.57
C GLY A 182 -17.21 10.94 13.41
N ARG A 183 -18.42 11.29 13.87
CA ARG A 183 -19.36 10.39 14.59
C ARG A 183 -20.77 10.58 14.05
N VAL A 184 -21.49 9.47 13.81
CA VAL A 184 -22.90 9.49 13.36
C VAL A 184 -23.64 8.35 14.06
N GLY A 185 -24.47 8.69 15.06
CA GLY A 185 -25.13 7.69 15.91
C GLY A 185 -24.11 6.76 16.58
N LYS A 186 -24.27 5.45 16.35
CA LYS A 186 -23.39 4.38 16.86
C LYS A 186 -22.13 4.15 16.00
N ARG A 187 -21.84 5.01 15.02
CA ARG A 187 -20.68 4.88 14.13
C ARG A 187 -19.62 5.92 14.44
N VAL A 188 -18.38 5.48 14.59
CA VAL A 188 -17.20 6.34 14.61
C VAL A 188 -16.41 6.13 13.33
N LYS A 189 -16.09 7.22 12.63
CA LYS A 189 -15.13 7.20 11.53
C LYS A 189 -13.75 7.56 12.04
N LEU A 190 -12.79 6.67 11.84
CA LEU A 190 -11.37 6.89 12.09
C LEU A 190 -10.65 7.14 10.77
N PHE A 191 -9.61 7.96 10.83
CA PHE A 191 -8.60 8.09 9.77
C PHE A 191 -7.23 7.79 10.38
N ILE A 192 -6.44 7.01 9.66
CA ILE A 192 -5.25 6.32 10.15
C ILE A 192 -4.09 6.56 9.18
N LEU A 193 -2.95 6.99 9.70
CA LEU A 193 -1.69 7.15 8.98
C LEU A 193 -0.62 6.21 9.58
N PRO A 194 0.19 5.52 8.77
CA PRO A 194 1.27 4.69 9.25
C PRO A 194 2.46 5.53 9.74
N ASN A 195 2.96 5.21 10.94
CA ASN A 195 4.25 5.74 11.42
C ASN A 195 5.41 4.83 10.99
N TRP A 196 5.16 3.52 10.88
CA TRP A 196 6.19 2.53 10.55
C TRP A 196 6.37 2.40 9.03
N LYS A 197 7.62 2.31 8.58
CA LYS A 197 7.97 2.19 7.15
C LYS A 197 7.31 0.96 6.50
N GLN A 198 7.25 -0.16 7.21
CA GLN A 198 6.63 -1.40 6.72
C GLN A 198 5.14 -1.22 6.36
N ASP A 199 4.38 -0.49 7.17
CA ASP A 199 2.98 -0.16 6.86
C ASP A 199 2.88 0.86 5.72
N ALA A 200 3.71 1.90 5.76
CA ALA A 200 3.77 2.94 4.72
C ALA A 200 4.17 2.41 3.33
N SER A 201 4.89 1.29 3.27
CA SER A 201 5.19 0.55 2.03
C SER A 201 3.99 -0.23 1.47
N ASN A 202 2.95 -0.47 2.27
CA ASN A 202 1.75 -1.21 1.87
C ASN A 202 0.55 -0.29 1.60
N TRP A 203 0.41 0.82 2.33
CA TRP A 203 -0.68 1.79 2.19
C TRP A 203 -0.28 3.18 2.71
N ARG A 204 -0.88 4.24 2.15
CA ARG A 204 -0.60 5.64 2.51
C ARG A 204 -1.45 6.14 3.68
N TRP A 205 -2.73 5.77 3.68
CA TRP A 205 -3.69 6.03 4.76
C TRP A 205 -4.82 4.99 4.72
N ALA A 206 -5.53 4.86 5.84
CA ALA A 206 -6.76 4.09 5.93
C ALA A 206 -7.90 4.90 6.57
N GLU A 207 -9.13 4.70 6.12
CA GLU A 207 -10.36 5.09 6.81
C GLU A 207 -11.02 3.83 7.38
N VAL A 208 -11.48 3.88 8.64
CA VAL A 208 -12.24 2.79 9.27
C VAL A 208 -13.57 3.34 9.79
N ILE A 209 -14.67 2.68 9.50
CA ILE A 209 -15.97 2.93 10.13
C ILE A 209 -16.22 1.80 11.13
N LEU A 210 -16.34 2.17 12.41
CA LEU A 210 -16.47 1.28 13.55
C LEU A 210 -17.88 1.41 14.16
N ASP A 211 -18.59 0.30 14.37
CA ASP A 211 -19.82 0.28 15.18
C ASP A 211 -19.45 0.20 16.67
N THR A 212 -19.78 1.23 17.44
CA THR A 212 -19.48 1.30 18.89
C THR A 212 -20.41 0.44 19.76
N THR A 213 -21.29 -0.36 19.15
CA THR A 213 -22.12 -1.35 19.86
C THR A 213 -21.35 -2.65 20.10
N ASN A 214 -20.53 -3.07 19.14
CA ASN A 214 -19.81 -4.35 19.14
C ASN A 214 -18.29 -4.17 18.86
N TYR A 215 -17.86 -2.96 18.56
CA TYR A 215 -16.49 -2.58 18.21
C TYR A 215 -15.90 -3.37 17.03
N LEU A 216 -16.76 -3.76 16.08
CA LEU A 216 -16.35 -4.32 14.80
C LEU A 216 -16.36 -3.27 13.69
N PRO A 217 -15.40 -3.33 12.73
CA PRO A 217 -15.46 -2.49 11.55
C PRO A 217 -16.64 -2.86 10.65
N GLU A 218 -17.45 -1.88 10.27
CA GLU A 218 -18.42 -2.02 9.18
C GLU A 218 -17.76 -1.81 7.82
N ALA A 219 -16.75 -0.94 7.74
CA ALA A 219 -16.04 -0.65 6.51
C ALA A 219 -14.59 -0.24 6.77
N VAL A 220 -13.70 -0.63 5.86
CA VAL A 220 -12.29 -0.24 5.84
C VAL A 220 -11.94 0.19 4.42
N LYS A 221 -11.32 1.36 4.27
CA LYS A 221 -10.79 1.84 2.99
C LYS A 221 -9.31 2.11 3.15
N LEU A 222 -8.50 1.67 2.18
CA LEU A 222 -7.07 1.90 2.13
C LEU A 222 -6.74 2.59 0.80
N LEU A 223 -5.85 3.57 0.84
CA LEU A 223 -5.17 4.07 -0.36
C LEU A 223 -3.76 3.49 -0.42
N ASP A 224 -3.34 3.00 -1.59
CA ASP A 224 -1.99 2.53 -1.82
C ASP A 224 -0.93 3.64 -1.64
N PRO A 225 0.37 3.29 -1.48
CA PRO A 225 1.43 4.28 -1.28
C PRO A 225 1.50 5.31 -2.42
N GLY A 226 1.26 4.89 -3.67
CA GLY A 226 1.29 5.75 -4.86
C GLY A 226 0.08 6.67 -5.01
N GLY A 227 -1.04 6.42 -4.32
CA GLY A 227 -2.31 7.11 -4.53
C GLY A 227 -2.99 6.79 -5.87
N ALA A 228 -2.56 5.72 -6.53
CA ALA A 228 -3.07 5.19 -7.78
C ALA A 228 -4.24 4.22 -7.57
N LYS A 229 -4.36 3.61 -6.38
CA LYS A 229 -5.36 2.57 -6.09
C LYS A 229 -5.99 2.76 -4.72
N GLU A 230 -7.32 2.83 -4.68
CA GLU A 230 -8.11 2.77 -3.46
C GLU A 230 -8.81 1.41 -3.36
N THR A 231 -8.66 0.72 -2.23
CA THR A 231 -9.36 -0.54 -1.93
C THR A 231 -10.32 -0.31 -0.77
N THR A 232 -11.61 -0.56 -0.97
CA THR A 232 -12.63 -0.50 0.08
C THR A 232 -13.18 -1.89 0.34
N TYR A 233 -13.25 -2.26 1.61
CA TYR A 233 -14.00 -3.40 2.13
C TYR A 233 -15.21 -2.92 2.93
N ARG A 234 -16.32 -3.63 2.81
CA ARG A 234 -17.47 -3.51 3.71
C ARG A 234 -17.81 -4.88 4.27
N PHE A 235 -18.07 -4.94 5.57
CA PHE A 235 -18.43 -6.15 6.29
C PHE A 235 -19.92 -6.10 6.64
N ASP A 236 -20.62 -7.20 6.34
CA ASP A 236 -22.06 -7.36 6.55
C ASP A 236 -22.30 -8.76 7.16
N ASN A 237 -23.41 -8.95 7.89
CA ASN A 237 -23.81 -10.24 8.49
C ASN A 237 -22.79 -10.86 9.47
N MET A 238 -22.20 -10.03 10.33
CA MET A 238 -21.17 -10.45 11.29
C MET A 238 -21.76 -11.23 12.47
N VAL A 239 -21.17 -12.38 12.80
CA VAL A 239 -21.61 -13.29 13.88
C VAL A 239 -20.44 -13.61 14.81
N ILE A 240 -20.54 -13.15 16.05
CA ILE A 240 -19.55 -13.33 17.13
C ILE A 240 -19.87 -14.60 17.94
N ASN A 241 -18.84 -15.39 18.27
CA ASN A 241 -18.83 -16.50 19.23
C ASN A 241 -19.96 -17.56 19.09
N ARG A 242 -20.59 -17.67 17.91
CA ARG A 242 -21.57 -18.74 17.66
C ARG A 242 -20.85 -20.09 17.57
N SER A 243 -21.38 -21.09 18.27
CA SER A 243 -20.87 -22.46 18.23
C SER A 243 -20.92 -23.05 16.82
N SER A 244 -19.79 -23.56 16.35
CA SER A 244 -19.55 -23.99 14.96
C SER A 244 -20.12 -25.38 14.63
N LEU A 245 -21.06 -25.90 15.43
CA LEU A 245 -21.51 -27.30 15.40
C LEU A 245 -22.15 -27.73 14.06
N LEU A 246 -22.74 -26.78 13.32
CA LEU A 246 -23.32 -27.02 11.99
C LEU A 246 -22.40 -26.65 10.81
N GLN A 247 -21.26 -25.99 11.05
CA GLN A 247 -20.43 -25.46 9.96
C GLN A 247 -19.36 -26.46 9.47
N TRP A 248 -19.20 -27.59 10.19
CA TRP A 248 -18.23 -28.65 9.94
C TRP A 248 -18.85 -29.97 9.45
N LEU A 249 -20.19 -30.09 9.45
CA LEU A 249 -20.90 -31.28 8.95
C LEU A 249 -20.84 -31.35 7.41
N GLY A 250 -19.73 -31.86 6.88
CA GLY A 250 -19.52 -32.17 5.46
C GLY A 250 -18.29 -31.56 4.79
N GLY A 251 -17.56 -30.66 5.48
CA GLY A 251 -16.36 -30.02 4.96
C GLY A 251 -15.24 -29.98 6.01
N GLY A 252 -13.99 -30.18 5.58
CA GLY A 252 -12.83 -30.16 6.47
C GLY A 252 -12.54 -28.79 7.11
N ASP A 253 -11.47 -28.73 7.91
CA ASP A 253 -11.00 -27.52 8.59
C ASP A 253 -10.93 -26.32 7.62
N PRO A 254 -11.72 -25.24 7.81
CA PRO A 254 -11.78 -24.12 6.88
C PRO A 254 -10.45 -23.35 6.79
N PHE A 255 -9.54 -23.51 7.75
CA PHE A 255 -8.21 -22.91 7.75
C PHE A 255 -7.13 -23.79 7.09
N ARG A 256 -7.51 -24.96 6.56
CA ARG A 256 -6.61 -25.87 5.82
C ARG A 256 -7.08 -26.03 4.37
N PRO A 257 -6.59 -25.20 3.44
CA PRO A 257 -6.95 -25.35 2.03
C PRO A 257 -6.43 -26.66 1.47
N ASN A 258 -7.23 -27.30 0.61
CA ASN A 258 -6.71 -28.31 -0.31
C ASN A 258 -5.90 -27.59 -1.40
N LEU A 259 -4.58 -27.80 -1.40
CA LEU A 259 -3.64 -27.24 -2.38
C LEU A 259 -3.23 -28.26 -3.46
N ARG A 260 -3.86 -29.44 -3.52
CA ARG A 260 -3.60 -30.44 -4.57
C ARG A 260 -3.95 -29.85 -5.93
N GLY A 261 -2.99 -29.84 -6.85
CA GLY A 261 -3.09 -29.22 -8.18
C GLY A 261 -2.47 -27.83 -8.25
N TYR A 262 -2.35 -27.11 -7.13
CA TYR A 262 -1.83 -25.75 -7.14
C TYR A 262 -0.29 -25.72 -7.14
N LYS A 263 0.28 -24.86 -7.97
CA LYS A 263 1.72 -24.60 -8.06
C LYS A 263 2.14 -23.60 -6.99
N LYS A 264 3.18 -23.93 -6.21
CA LYS A 264 3.76 -22.99 -5.25
C LYS A 264 4.59 -21.94 -5.98
N VAL A 265 4.24 -20.67 -5.82
CA VAL A 265 5.09 -19.54 -6.20
C VAL A 265 5.98 -19.21 -5.01
N GLN A 266 7.29 -19.08 -5.28
CA GLN A 266 8.26 -18.71 -4.26
C GLN A 266 8.10 -17.21 -3.97
N THR A 267 7.60 -16.86 -2.79
CA THR A 267 7.77 -15.50 -2.29
C THR A 267 9.16 -15.36 -1.69
N GLU A 268 9.94 -14.41 -2.21
CA GLU A 268 11.04 -13.85 -1.44
C GLU A 268 10.47 -13.35 -0.10
N GLN A 269 11.13 -13.77 0.98
CA GLN A 269 10.54 -13.75 2.30
C GLN A 269 10.60 -12.34 2.88
N THR A 270 9.57 -11.53 2.67
CA THR A 270 9.31 -10.31 3.46
C THR A 270 8.83 -10.69 4.86
N ALA A 271 9.66 -11.44 5.59
CA ALA A 271 9.59 -11.48 7.05
C ALA A 271 9.97 -10.09 7.57
N ALA A 272 9.33 -9.65 8.64
CA ALA A 272 9.85 -8.55 9.44
C ALA A 272 11.27 -8.93 9.89
N ALA A 273 12.27 -8.14 9.51
CA ALA A 273 13.67 -8.49 9.72
C ALA A 273 14.00 -8.54 11.23
N PRO A 274 14.61 -9.63 11.73
CA PRO A 274 15.29 -9.61 13.01
C PRO A 274 16.48 -8.63 12.99
N PRO A 275 16.92 -8.11 14.15
CA PRO A 275 18.09 -7.23 14.21
C PRO A 275 19.37 -7.94 13.73
N ALA A 276 20.27 -7.18 13.12
CA ALA A 276 21.39 -7.71 12.35
C ALA A 276 22.48 -8.40 13.20
N ALA A 277 23.00 -9.51 12.66
CA ALA A 277 24.27 -10.14 13.02
C ALA A 277 24.99 -10.55 11.70
N PRO A 278 26.33 -10.72 11.69
CA PRO A 278 27.13 -10.35 10.52
C PRO A 278 27.01 -11.27 9.29
N LEU A 279 27.21 -10.63 8.14
CA LEU A 279 27.11 -11.16 6.78
C LEU A 279 27.87 -12.49 6.57
N ARG A 280 27.13 -13.56 6.26
CA ARG A 280 27.64 -14.64 5.39
C ARG A 280 27.15 -14.39 3.98
N LYS A 281 28.07 -14.35 3.01
CA LYS A 281 27.73 -14.25 1.59
C LYS A 281 26.96 -15.49 1.15
N GLN A 282 25.66 -15.35 0.92
CA GLN A 282 24.93 -16.23 0.02
C GLN A 282 24.61 -15.42 -1.24
N GLU A 283 24.95 -15.97 -2.40
CA GLU A 283 24.80 -15.30 -3.69
C GLU A 283 23.31 -15.27 -4.06
N SER A 284 22.66 -14.13 -3.80
CA SER A 284 21.30 -13.87 -4.26
C SER A 284 21.28 -13.79 -5.78
N LYS A 285 20.43 -14.60 -6.43
CA LYS A 285 20.12 -14.42 -7.85
C LYS A 285 19.68 -12.98 -8.11
N ALA A 286 20.35 -12.29 -9.03
CA ALA A 286 20.04 -10.89 -9.32
C ALA A 286 18.79 -10.78 -10.20
N THR A 287 17.91 -9.84 -9.86
CA THR A 287 16.73 -9.47 -10.67
C THR A 287 16.89 -8.05 -11.20
N VAL A 288 16.43 -7.82 -12.43
CA VAL A 288 16.64 -6.53 -13.09
C VAL A 288 15.71 -5.47 -12.49
N PRO A 289 16.23 -4.34 -11.95
CA PRO A 289 15.39 -3.30 -11.36
C PRO A 289 14.57 -2.58 -12.43
N SER A 290 13.38 -2.10 -12.07
CA SER A 290 12.61 -1.23 -12.96
C SER A 290 13.25 0.16 -13.04
N VAL A 291 13.52 0.61 -14.27
CA VAL A 291 13.92 2.00 -14.56
C VAL A 291 12.99 2.69 -15.57
N VAL A 292 11.89 2.04 -15.96
CA VAL A 292 10.83 2.64 -16.80
C VAL A 292 10.25 3.87 -16.10
N GLY A 293 10.10 4.98 -16.84
CA GLY A 293 9.67 6.27 -16.30
C GLY A 293 10.74 7.05 -15.52
N LEU A 294 11.97 6.54 -15.38
CA LEU A 294 13.11 7.34 -14.91
C LEU A 294 13.75 8.10 -16.07
N HIS A 295 14.31 9.27 -15.79
CA HIS A 295 15.22 9.96 -16.71
C HIS A 295 16.45 9.09 -17.00
N PHE A 296 16.93 9.06 -18.25
CA PHE A 296 17.95 8.11 -18.72
C PHE A 296 19.24 8.13 -17.87
N SER A 297 19.68 9.31 -17.40
CA SER A 297 20.85 9.43 -16.51
C SER A 297 20.63 8.70 -15.18
N LYS A 298 19.43 8.78 -14.60
CA LYS A 298 19.09 8.09 -13.35
C LYS A 298 18.88 6.60 -13.55
N ALA A 299 18.32 6.21 -14.69
CA ALA A 299 18.24 4.80 -15.10
C ALA A 299 19.63 4.16 -15.21
N LYS A 300 20.61 4.89 -15.77
CA LYS A 300 22.02 4.46 -15.86
C LYS A 300 22.61 4.18 -14.47
N GLU A 301 22.49 5.13 -13.54
CA GLU A 301 22.98 4.98 -12.16
C GLU A 301 22.39 3.74 -11.47
N VAL A 302 21.07 3.54 -11.56
CA VAL A 302 20.37 2.43 -10.91
C VAL A 302 20.82 1.07 -11.45
N LEU A 303 21.02 0.94 -12.76
CA LEU A 303 21.46 -0.30 -13.39
C LEU A 303 22.94 -0.59 -13.11
N GLN A 304 23.82 0.41 -13.23
CA GLN A 304 25.25 0.24 -12.95
C GLN A 304 25.51 -0.08 -11.47
N ALA A 305 24.77 0.53 -10.54
CA ALA A 305 24.84 0.21 -9.10
C ALA A 305 24.35 -1.21 -8.75
N LYS A 306 23.66 -1.88 -9.68
CA LYS A 306 23.26 -3.30 -9.61
C LYS A 306 24.10 -4.23 -10.48
N GLY A 307 25.17 -3.71 -11.10
CA GLY A 307 26.10 -4.47 -11.92
C GLY A 307 25.58 -4.78 -13.34
N TYR A 308 24.50 -4.15 -13.81
CA TYR A 308 24.01 -4.30 -15.18
C TYR A 308 24.68 -3.32 -16.15
N SER A 309 24.71 -3.68 -17.43
CA SER A 309 25.29 -2.88 -18.51
C SER A 309 24.19 -2.17 -19.32
N PRO A 310 23.80 -0.92 -18.98
CA PRO A 310 22.73 -0.23 -19.69
C PRO A 310 23.16 0.19 -21.11
N GLN A 311 22.34 -0.15 -22.11
CA GLN A 311 22.43 0.37 -23.47
C GLN A 311 21.20 1.22 -23.78
N PHE A 312 21.42 2.44 -24.28
CA PHE A 312 20.36 3.39 -24.57
C PHE A 312 20.09 3.46 -26.07
N HIS A 313 18.81 3.41 -26.43
CA HIS A 313 18.31 3.47 -27.80
C HIS A 313 17.22 4.55 -27.89
N ALA A 314 17.18 5.26 -29.01
CA ALA A 314 16.05 6.13 -29.32
C ALA A 314 14.76 5.31 -29.38
N GLY A 315 13.72 5.74 -28.66
CA GLY A 315 12.36 5.21 -28.75
C GLY A 315 11.48 6.07 -29.65
N GLY A 316 10.17 5.97 -29.46
CA GLY A 316 9.21 6.85 -30.14
C GLY A 316 9.28 8.31 -29.66
N ALA A 317 8.64 9.22 -30.39
CA ALA A 317 8.50 10.61 -30.00
C ALA A 317 7.67 10.76 -28.70
N ALA A 318 8.11 11.63 -27.80
CA ALA A 318 7.40 11.94 -26.57
C ALA A 318 6.04 12.59 -26.84
N THR A 319 4.95 12.06 -26.26
CA THR A 319 3.61 12.68 -26.39
C THR A 319 3.41 13.88 -25.46
N ALA A 320 4.29 14.05 -24.46
CA ALA A 320 4.33 15.21 -23.58
C ALA A 320 5.77 15.57 -23.15
N LYS A 321 6.05 16.86 -22.95
CA LYS A 321 7.42 17.37 -22.69
C LYS A 321 8.12 16.70 -21.51
N GLN A 322 7.39 16.36 -20.45
CA GLN A 322 7.91 15.69 -19.26
C GLN A 322 8.34 14.22 -19.49
N GLN A 323 8.03 13.63 -20.64
CA GLN A 323 8.47 12.28 -21.00
C GLN A 323 9.80 12.27 -21.74
N ILE A 324 10.22 13.40 -22.32
CA ILE A 324 11.47 13.51 -23.09
C ILE A 324 12.64 13.02 -22.23
N HIS A 325 13.49 12.18 -22.82
CA HIS A 325 14.63 11.52 -22.18
C HIS A 325 14.30 10.61 -20.98
N HIS A 326 13.03 10.26 -20.76
CA HIS A 326 12.63 9.25 -19.80
C HIS A 326 12.46 7.89 -20.48
N VAL A 327 12.80 6.81 -19.77
CA VAL A 327 12.73 5.44 -20.27
C VAL A 327 11.28 5.06 -20.58
N ALA A 328 10.99 4.83 -21.85
CA ALA A 328 9.73 4.33 -22.39
C ALA A 328 9.60 2.81 -22.21
N ARG A 329 10.68 2.07 -22.47
CA ARG A 329 10.73 0.61 -22.43
C ARG A 329 12.08 0.12 -21.93
N GLN A 330 12.06 -1.00 -21.24
CA GLN A 330 13.23 -1.71 -20.73
C GLN A 330 13.13 -3.18 -21.18
N ILE A 331 14.25 -3.74 -21.66
CA ILE A 331 14.40 -5.16 -21.98
C ILE A 331 15.74 -5.62 -21.36
N PRO A 332 15.79 -6.70 -20.58
CA PRO A 332 14.67 -7.56 -20.17
C PRO A 332 13.71 -6.85 -19.20
N GLU A 333 12.49 -7.39 -19.08
CA GLU A 333 11.42 -6.75 -18.31
C GLU A 333 11.75 -6.66 -16.80
N PRO A 334 11.28 -5.61 -16.09
CA PRO A 334 11.57 -5.46 -14.66
C PRO A 334 11.16 -6.68 -13.82
N GLY A 335 12.06 -7.12 -12.94
CA GLY A 335 11.85 -8.29 -12.07
C GLY A 335 12.23 -9.65 -12.68
N SER A 336 12.66 -9.69 -13.94
CA SER A 336 13.23 -10.90 -14.57
C SER A 336 14.56 -11.33 -13.91
N GLU A 337 14.80 -12.64 -13.81
CA GLU A 337 16.08 -13.21 -13.35
C GLU A 337 17.16 -13.05 -14.43
N HIS A 338 18.18 -12.22 -14.19
CA HIS A 338 19.29 -12.00 -15.12
C HIS A 338 20.61 -11.78 -14.38
N LYS A 339 21.70 -12.31 -14.92
CA LYS A 339 23.01 -12.25 -14.26
C LYS A 339 23.54 -10.81 -14.23
N ALA A 340 24.18 -10.45 -13.13
CA ALA A 340 25.00 -9.24 -13.11
C ALA A 340 26.07 -9.31 -14.22
N GLY A 341 26.27 -8.20 -14.92
CA GLY A 341 27.06 -8.08 -16.15
C GLY A 341 26.23 -8.03 -17.43
N GLU A 342 25.02 -8.60 -17.45
CA GLU A 342 24.17 -8.64 -18.65
C GLU A 342 23.67 -7.25 -19.08
N VAL A 343 23.39 -7.14 -20.38
CA VAL A 343 22.98 -5.89 -21.03
C VAL A 343 21.50 -5.63 -20.80
N VAL A 344 21.18 -4.40 -20.41
CA VAL A 344 19.79 -3.93 -20.26
C VAL A 344 19.55 -2.84 -21.30
N HIS A 345 18.75 -3.16 -22.29
CA HIS A 345 18.37 -2.26 -23.38
C HIS A 345 17.23 -1.34 -22.92
N LEU A 346 17.46 -0.04 -23.01
CA LEU A 346 16.54 1.01 -22.63
C LEU A 346 16.17 1.84 -23.85
N GLN A 347 14.88 1.90 -24.17
CA GLN A 347 14.34 2.87 -25.12
C GLN A 347 13.85 4.09 -24.34
N TYR A 348 14.29 5.29 -24.70
CA TYR A 348 13.80 6.54 -24.12
C TYR A 348 12.92 7.31 -25.10
N TRP A 349 11.96 8.09 -24.61
CA TRP A 349 11.19 8.97 -25.48
C TRP A 349 12.08 10.09 -26.01
N VAL A 350 12.16 10.25 -27.33
CA VAL A 350 12.91 11.34 -27.97
C VAL A 350 12.09 12.61 -28.03
N ASP A 351 12.75 13.77 -28.12
CA ASP A 351 12.06 15.02 -28.43
C ASP A 351 11.38 14.90 -29.82
N PRO A 352 10.11 15.29 -29.98
CA PRO A 352 9.43 15.26 -31.29
C PRO A 352 10.12 16.07 -32.40
N SER A 353 10.99 17.02 -32.06
CA SER A 353 11.81 17.77 -33.02
C SER A 353 13.09 17.06 -33.46
N GLU A 354 13.53 16.04 -32.71
CA GLU A 354 14.69 15.18 -33.01
C GLU A 354 14.29 13.85 -33.65
N ALA A 355 12.99 13.49 -33.62
CA ALA A 355 12.44 12.31 -34.27
C ALA A 355 12.30 12.51 -35.79
N LYS A 356 13.33 12.09 -36.55
CA LYS A 356 13.30 11.95 -38.01
C LYS A 356 13.30 10.49 -38.46
#